data_AF-A0A368GN28-F1
#
_entry.id   AF-A0A368GN28-F1
#
_cell.length_a   1.000
_cell.length_b   1.000
_cell.length_c   1.000
_cell.angle_alpha   90.00
_cell.angle_beta   90.00
_cell.angle_gamma   90.00
#
_symmetry.space_group_name_H-M   'P 1'
#
loop_
_entity.id
_entity.type
_entity.pdbx_description
1 polymer ?
#
loop_
_entity_poly.entity_id
_entity_poly.type
_entity_poly.pdbx_seq_one_letter_code
_entity_poly.pdbx_strand_id
1 'polypeptide(L)'
;MMMMVSACLPGHENLAVRQAIARWSSLQAAVAWSGISVRTLKRFPTERHMVEAKLMTEEEYDMYMNLDAPHGKWFVPIMWIVNIIKKQYALKKIDTIQMDMLLKQVYSYRDGFAMLFVYDWVKIPLVYTQVVAIATYGYFFICLIGRQPKLDQKSMETEITILFPIFTTFQMLFYLGWLKVGQFLMNPFGEDDDDFGQFNARIWKLMIFLEM
;
A
#
# COMPACT_ATOMS: atom_id res chain seq x y z
N MET A 1 10.38 9.40 11.87
CA MET A 1 11.78 9.00 11.65
C MET A 1 12.71 10.15 11.22
N MET A 2 12.60 10.77 10.03
CA MET A 2 13.61 11.76 9.56
C MET A 2 13.78 13.00 10.47
N MET A 3 12.71 13.49 11.11
CA MET A 3 12.83 14.56 12.11
C MET A 3 13.75 14.17 13.28
N MET A 4 13.65 12.92 13.76
CA MET A 4 14.50 12.42 14.84
C MET A 4 15.96 12.28 14.39
N VAL A 5 16.18 11.79 13.17
CA VAL A 5 17.53 11.69 12.57
C VAL A 5 18.19 13.06 12.50
N SER A 6 17.46 14.09 12.05
CA SER A 6 17.97 15.47 12.00
C SER A 6 18.22 16.07 13.38
N ALA A 7 17.41 15.74 14.39
CA ALA A 7 17.59 16.23 15.75
C ALA A 7 18.79 15.58 16.47
N CYS A 8 18.99 14.27 16.31
CA CYS A 8 20.08 13.55 16.97
C CYS A 8 21.44 13.70 16.27
N LEU A 9 21.44 14.02 14.97
CA LEU A 9 22.65 14.19 14.17
C LEU A 9 22.67 15.56 13.49
N PRO A 10 22.82 16.67 14.24
CA PRO A 10 22.88 18.02 13.67
C PRO A 10 24.21 18.26 12.91
N GLY A 11 24.34 19.41 12.26
CA GLY A 11 25.59 19.85 11.63
C GLY A 11 25.83 19.35 10.20
N HIS A 12 26.77 19.99 9.50
CA HIS A 12 27.14 19.61 8.13
C HIS A 12 27.95 18.31 8.09
N GLU A 13 28.73 18.03 9.14
CA GLU A 13 29.55 16.82 9.24
C GLU A 13 28.73 15.52 9.28
N ASN A 14 27.45 15.61 9.65
CA ASN A 14 26.53 14.48 9.68
C ASN A 14 25.55 14.46 8.48
N LEU A 15 25.67 15.40 7.54
CA LEU A 15 24.80 15.49 6.37
C LEU A 15 24.78 14.18 5.57
N ALA A 16 25.96 13.61 5.29
CA ALA A 16 26.09 12.35 4.56
C ALA A 16 25.37 11.18 5.26
N VAL A 17 25.39 11.15 6.60
CA VAL A 17 24.68 10.12 7.39
C VAL A 17 23.17 10.32 7.28
N ARG A 18 22.70 11.57 7.39
CA ARG A 18 21.27 11.88 7.25
C ARG A 18 20.76 11.54 5.84
N GLN A 19 21.51 11.89 4.80
CA GLN A 19 21.19 11.57 3.41
C GLN A 19 21.20 10.06 3.16
N ALA A 20 22.18 9.32 3.70
CA ALA A 20 22.20 7.86 3.59
C ALA A 20 20.98 7.22 4.26
N ILE A 21 20.61 7.67 5.47
CA ILE A 21 19.42 7.16 6.16
C ILE A 21 18.14 7.51 5.39
N ALA A 22 18.01 8.73 4.88
CA ALA A 22 16.87 9.15 4.06
C ALA A 22 16.73 8.28 2.80
N ARG A 23 17.82 8.14 2.04
CA ARG A 23 17.86 7.35 0.81
C ARG A 23 17.59 5.88 1.05
N TRP A 24 18.16 5.27 2.09
CA TRP A 24 17.87 3.88 2.43
C TRP A 24 16.44 3.66 2.91
N SER A 25 15.82 4.66 3.54
CA SER A 25 14.40 4.60 3.89
C SER A 25 13.52 4.66 2.65
N SER A 26 13.85 5.55 1.71
CA SER A 26 13.25 5.61 0.38
C SER A 26 13.43 4.27 -0.35
N LEU A 27 14.63 3.69 -0.34
CA LEU A 27 14.89 2.40 -0.96
C LEU A 27 14.05 1.27 -0.33
N GLN A 28 13.95 1.21 1.00
CA GLN A 28 13.10 0.23 1.69
C GLN A 28 11.65 0.35 1.22
N ALA A 29 11.14 1.58 1.16
CA ALA A 29 9.79 1.83 0.68
C ALA A 29 9.61 1.33 -0.75
N ALA A 30 10.58 1.56 -1.64
CA ALA A 30 10.50 1.14 -3.04
C ALA A 30 10.40 -0.38 -3.15
N VAL A 31 11.29 -1.09 -2.47
CA VAL A 31 11.33 -2.56 -2.44
C VAL A 31 10.06 -3.15 -1.82
N ALA A 32 9.60 -2.58 -0.70
CA ALA A 32 8.41 -3.09 -0.04
C ALA A 32 7.15 -2.86 -0.89
N TRP A 33 7.00 -1.64 -1.45
CA TRP A 33 5.86 -1.31 -2.30
C TRP A 33 5.88 -2.04 -3.64
N SER A 34 7.04 -2.38 -4.22
CA SER A 34 7.10 -3.21 -5.43
C SER A 34 6.61 -4.65 -5.17
N GLY A 35 6.69 -5.14 -3.94
CA GLY A 35 6.13 -6.44 -3.56
C GLY A 35 4.62 -6.47 -3.38
N ILE A 36 3.97 -5.31 -3.21
CA ILE A 36 2.56 -5.21 -2.82
C ILE A 36 1.71 -4.46 -3.86
N SER A 37 2.23 -3.37 -4.42
CA SER A 37 1.51 -2.51 -5.37
C SER A 37 1.97 -2.77 -6.80
N VAL A 38 1.02 -3.15 -7.66
CA VAL A 38 1.25 -3.38 -9.10
C VAL A 38 1.83 -2.14 -9.78
N ARG A 39 1.35 -0.94 -9.41
CA ARG A 39 1.85 0.32 -9.96
C ARG A 39 3.32 0.55 -9.63
N THR A 40 3.74 0.26 -8.40
CA THR A 40 5.15 0.39 -8.00
C THR A 40 6.00 -0.68 -8.66
N LEU A 41 5.49 -1.90 -8.78
CA LEU A 41 6.16 -2.99 -9.51
C LEU A 41 6.39 -2.60 -10.99
N LYS A 42 5.42 -1.99 -11.67
CA LYS A 42 5.59 -1.49 -13.05
C LYS A 42 6.65 -0.39 -13.15
N ARG A 43 6.84 0.42 -12.09
CA ARG A 43 7.86 1.48 -12.05
C ARG A 43 9.26 0.94 -11.72
N PHE A 44 9.35 -0.05 -10.84
CA PHE A 44 10.59 -0.71 -10.45
C PHE A 44 10.49 -2.23 -10.65
N PRO A 45 10.47 -2.73 -11.90
CA PRO A 45 10.31 -4.17 -12.16
C PRO A 45 11.50 -5.00 -11.69
N THR A 46 12.69 -4.39 -11.70
CA THR A 46 13.94 -5.01 -11.25
C THR A 46 14.68 -4.04 -10.35
N GLU A 47 15.56 -4.57 -9.51
CA GLU A 47 16.37 -3.78 -8.58
C GLU A 47 17.32 -2.83 -9.32
N ARG A 48 17.67 -3.10 -10.58
CA ARG A 48 18.45 -2.17 -11.43
C ARG A 48 17.71 -0.85 -11.64
N HIS A 49 16.39 -0.86 -11.77
CA HIS A 49 15.61 0.38 -11.87
C HIS A 49 15.70 1.24 -10.60
N MET A 50 15.99 0.63 -9.44
CA MET A 50 16.21 1.37 -8.20
C MET A 50 17.58 2.07 -8.18
N VAL A 51 18.59 1.47 -8.83
CA VAL A 51 19.90 2.10 -9.06
C VAL A 51 19.78 3.26 -10.04
N GLU A 52 19.08 3.07 -11.15
CA GLU A 52 18.81 4.12 -12.14
C GLU A 52 18.04 5.31 -11.54
N ALA A 53 17.12 5.02 -10.61
CA ALA A 53 16.40 6.03 -9.85
C ALA A 53 17.20 6.65 -8.70
N LYS A 54 18.49 6.31 -8.55
CA LYS A 54 19.41 6.81 -7.52
C LYS A 54 18.98 6.50 -6.07
N LEU A 55 18.14 5.49 -5.87
CA LEU A 55 17.79 5.00 -4.53
C LEU A 55 18.88 4.09 -3.96
N MET A 56 19.66 3.45 -4.83
CA MET A 56 20.74 2.52 -4.49
C MET A 56 21.98 2.89 -5.30
N THR A 57 23.17 2.80 -4.70
CA THR A 57 24.44 2.93 -5.44
C THR A 57 24.83 1.60 -6.10
N GLU A 58 25.78 1.61 -7.04
CA GLU A 58 26.30 0.36 -7.63
C GLU A 58 26.91 -0.56 -6.57
N GLU A 59 27.66 -0.01 -5.62
CA GLU A 59 28.26 -0.77 -4.51
C GLU A 59 27.18 -1.44 -3.64
N GLU A 60 26.11 -0.70 -3.34
CA GLU A 60 24.98 -1.23 -2.55
C GLU A 60 24.18 -2.26 -3.33
N TYR A 61 24.08 -2.12 -4.64
CA TYR A 61 23.45 -3.11 -5.52
C TYR A 61 24.19 -4.44 -5.45
N ASP A 62 25.51 -4.41 -5.56
CA ASP A 62 26.33 -5.63 -5.45
C ASP A 62 26.18 -6.26 -4.06
N MET A 63 26.22 -5.45 -2.99
CA MET A 63 25.97 -5.94 -1.63
C MET A 63 24.56 -6.54 -1.47
N TYR A 64 23.55 -5.93 -2.07
CA TYR A 64 22.17 -6.37 -2.02
C TYR A 64 21.95 -7.67 -2.79
N MET A 65 22.59 -7.82 -3.96
CA MET A 65 22.48 -9.00 -4.80
C MET A 65 23.19 -10.21 -4.21
N ASN A 66 24.37 -10.00 -3.63
CA ASN A 66 25.16 -11.06 -3.01
C ASN A 66 24.56 -11.62 -1.71
N LEU A 67 23.56 -10.95 -1.14
CA LEU A 67 22.85 -11.46 0.04
C LEU A 67 21.89 -12.60 -0.35
N ASP A 68 22.02 -13.75 0.29
CA ASP A 68 21.02 -14.81 0.19
C ASP A 68 19.85 -14.55 1.15
N ALA A 69 18.66 -14.40 0.59
CA ALA A 69 17.44 -14.07 1.33
C ALA A 69 16.21 -14.62 0.58
N PRO A 70 15.87 -15.91 0.79
CA PRO A 70 14.85 -16.61 0.01
C PRO A 70 13.42 -16.07 0.22
N HIS A 71 13.18 -15.34 1.32
CA HIS A 71 11.87 -14.78 1.66
C HIS A 71 11.73 -13.28 1.31
N GLY A 72 12.63 -12.76 0.48
CA GLY A 72 12.65 -11.38 0.06
C GLY A 72 13.60 -10.49 0.88
N LYS A 73 13.98 -9.36 0.29
CA LYS A 73 15.06 -8.48 0.76
C LYS A 73 14.58 -7.08 1.19
N TRP A 74 13.28 -6.93 1.46
CA TRP A 74 12.66 -5.63 1.79
C TRP A 74 13.18 -5.01 3.10
N PHE A 75 13.67 -5.83 4.04
CA PHE A 75 14.21 -5.38 5.32
C PHE A 75 15.70 -4.99 5.27
N VAL A 76 16.38 -5.27 4.17
CA VAL A 76 17.85 -5.07 4.05
C VAL A 76 18.25 -3.59 4.26
N PRO A 77 17.57 -2.59 3.66
CA PRO A 77 17.95 -1.19 3.90
C PRO A 77 17.74 -0.74 5.35
N ILE A 78 16.77 -1.33 6.08
CA ILE A 78 16.60 -1.08 7.52
C ILE A 78 17.81 -1.58 8.30
N MET A 79 18.37 -2.74 7.94
CA MET A 79 19.58 -3.25 8.58
C MET A 79 20.77 -2.31 8.35
N TRP A 80 20.91 -1.71 7.16
CA TRP A 80 21.93 -0.71 6.89
C TRP A 80 21.75 0.55 7.74
N ILE A 81 20.51 1.03 7.90
CA ILE A 81 20.17 2.16 8.78
C ILE A 81 20.54 1.85 10.24
N VAL A 82 20.17 0.67 10.76
CA VAL A 82 20.52 0.27 12.13
C VAL A 82 22.05 0.21 12.31
N ASN A 83 22.77 -0.32 11.32
CA ASN A 83 24.23 -0.41 11.37
C ASN A 83 24.92 0.96 11.35
N ILE A 84 24.44 1.92 10.54
CA ILE A 84 25.02 3.27 10.52
C ILE A 84 24.74 4.02 11.83
N ILE A 85 23.57 3.83 12.44
CA ILE A 85 23.23 4.38 13.77
C ILE A 85 24.17 3.79 14.83
N LYS A 86 24.37 2.47 14.85
CA LYS A 86 25.33 1.81 15.75
C LYS A 86 26.75 2.35 15.56
N LYS A 87 27.16 2.62 14.31
CA LYS A 87 28.45 3.25 14.01
C LYS A 87 28.55 4.66 14.60
N GLN A 88 27.50 5.48 14.50
CA GLN A 88 27.49 6.82 15.12
C GLN A 88 27.61 6.75 16.65
N TYR A 89 26.95 5.76 17.27
CA TYR A 89 27.06 5.51 18.71
C TYR A 89 28.49 5.10 19.11
N ALA A 90 29.11 4.19 18.37
CA ALA A 90 30.50 3.77 18.61
C ALA A 90 31.49 4.93 18.47
N LEU A 91 31.22 5.88 17.56
CA LEU A 91 31.99 7.11 17.40
C LEU A 91 31.67 8.18 18.47
N LYS A 92 30.82 7.86 19.45
CA LYS A 92 30.33 8.77 20.51
C LYS A 92 29.68 10.05 19.97
N LYS A 93 29.17 10.02 18.74
CA LYS A 93 28.42 11.13 18.13
C LYS A 93 26.99 11.23 18.64
N ILE A 94 26.45 10.11 19.12
CA ILE A 94 25.13 10.03 19.76
C ILE A 94 25.26 9.32 21.10
N ASP A 95 24.44 9.70 22.06
CA ASP A 95 24.35 9.05 23.36
C ASP A 95 23.38 7.84 23.37
N THR A 96 23.30 7.14 24.50
CA THR A 96 22.46 5.95 24.65
C THR A 96 20.96 6.28 24.52
N ILE A 97 20.51 7.46 24.96
CA ILE A 97 19.11 7.89 24.90
C ILE A 97 18.75 8.20 23.45
N GLN A 98 19.59 8.96 22.74
CA GLN A 98 19.43 9.26 21.33
C GLN A 98 19.43 7.99 20.47
N MET A 99 20.29 7.01 20.79
CA MET A 99 20.29 5.72 20.11
C MET A 99 18.96 4.98 20.30
N ASP A 100 18.44 4.89 21.52
CA ASP A 100 17.13 4.26 21.79
C ASP A 100 15.99 4.97 21.05
N MET A 101 15.96 6.31 21.09
CA MET A 101 14.96 7.11 20.37
C MET A 101 15.00 6.88 18.86
N LEU A 102 16.20 6.82 18.27
CA LEU A 102 16.38 6.55 16.84
C LEU A 102 15.93 5.12 16.48
N LEU A 103 16.35 4.11 17.25
CA LEU A 103 15.98 2.72 16.99
C LEU A 103 14.47 2.50 17.11
N LYS A 104 13.80 3.10 18.10
CA LYS A 104 12.34 3.07 18.21
C LYS A 104 11.65 3.62 16.96
N GLN A 105 12.16 4.72 16.41
CA GLN A 105 11.62 5.29 15.18
C GLN A 105 11.86 4.40 13.95
N VAL A 106 13.03 3.76 13.86
CA VAL A 106 13.38 2.83 12.78
C VAL A 106 12.50 1.58 12.84
N TYR A 107 12.30 1.00 14.02
CA TYR A 107 11.44 -0.17 14.19
C TYR A 107 9.97 0.16 13.92
N SER A 108 9.47 1.30 14.40
CA SER A 108 8.11 1.75 14.08
C SER A 108 7.90 1.93 12.58
N TYR A 109 8.89 2.47 11.86
CA TYR A 109 8.84 2.58 10.40
C TYR A 109 8.83 1.21 9.72
N ARG A 110 9.69 0.28 10.14
CA ARG A 110 9.73 -1.10 9.65
C ARG A 110 8.43 -1.85 9.89
N ASP A 111 7.83 -1.67 11.06
CA ASP A 111 6.60 -2.38 11.45
C ASP A 111 5.39 -1.90 10.63
N GLY A 112 5.39 -0.65 10.18
CA GLY A 112 4.43 -0.16 9.19
C GLY A 112 4.43 -0.99 7.90
N PHE A 113 5.62 -1.31 7.36
CA PHE A 113 5.73 -2.18 6.18
C PHE A 113 5.45 -3.63 6.50
N ALA A 114 5.88 -4.14 7.66
CA ALA A 114 5.55 -5.50 8.07
C ALA A 114 4.03 -5.71 8.13
N MET A 115 3.29 -4.73 8.64
CA MET A 115 1.83 -4.75 8.66
C MET A 115 1.24 -4.77 7.24
N LEU A 116 1.81 -4.01 6.29
CA LEU A 116 1.38 -4.04 4.88
C LEU A 116 1.56 -5.44 4.27
N PHE A 117 2.69 -6.11 4.53
CA PHE A 117 2.90 -7.49 4.09
C PHE A 117 1.91 -8.47 4.72
N VAL A 118 1.53 -8.27 6.00
CA VAL A 118 0.51 -9.10 6.65
C VAL A 118 -0.85 -8.91 5.98
N TYR A 119 -1.23 -7.69 5.61
CA TYR A 119 -2.49 -7.44 4.89
C TYR A 119 -2.51 -8.05 3.49
N ASP A 120 -1.38 -8.05 2.78
CA ASP A 120 -1.28 -8.71 1.48
C ASP A 120 -1.30 -10.25 1.59
N TRP A 121 -0.61 -10.78 2.61
CA TRP A 121 -0.54 -12.22 2.86
C TRP A 121 -1.86 -12.81 3.36
N VAL A 122 -2.51 -12.14 4.31
CA VAL A 122 -3.75 -12.59 4.96
C VAL A 122 -4.95 -11.93 4.29
N LYS A 123 -5.34 -12.48 3.15
CA LYS A 123 -6.52 -12.03 2.39
C LYS A 123 -7.81 -12.44 3.10
N ILE A 124 -8.88 -11.66 2.88
CA ILE A 124 -10.22 -12.02 3.36
C ILE A 124 -10.57 -13.43 2.85
N PRO A 125 -11.01 -14.36 3.72
CA PRO A 125 -11.37 -15.70 3.31
C PRO A 125 -12.36 -15.68 2.16
N LEU A 126 -12.05 -16.43 1.10
CA LEU A 126 -12.86 -16.47 -0.12
C LEU A 126 -14.34 -16.77 0.18
N VAL A 127 -14.59 -17.68 1.12
CA VAL A 127 -15.95 -18.06 1.54
C VAL A 127 -16.78 -16.87 2.02
N TYR A 128 -16.20 -15.87 2.70
CA TYR A 128 -16.95 -14.69 3.15
C TYR A 128 -17.40 -13.84 1.98
N THR A 129 -16.50 -13.61 1.01
CA THR A 129 -16.85 -12.87 -0.21
C THR A 129 -17.89 -13.60 -1.04
N GLN A 130 -17.81 -14.94 -1.10
CA GLN A 130 -18.75 -15.79 -1.81
C GLN A 130 -20.14 -15.79 -1.18
N VAL A 131 -20.23 -15.92 0.15
CA VAL A 131 -21.52 -15.94 0.87
C VAL A 131 -22.27 -14.62 0.65
N VAL A 132 -21.57 -13.48 0.75
CA VAL A 132 -22.18 -12.17 0.52
C VAL A 132 -22.64 -12.03 -0.94
N ALA A 133 -21.81 -12.45 -1.91
CA ALA A 133 -22.17 -12.42 -3.32
C ALA A 133 -23.41 -13.29 -3.64
N ILE A 134 -23.44 -14.52 -3.13
CA ILE A 134 -24.58 -15.44 -3.32
C ILE A 134 -25.85 -14.84 -2.69
N ALA A 135 -25.76 -14.25 -1.51
CA ALA A 135 -26.91 -13.61 -0.86
C ALA A 135 -27.45 -12.43 -1.69
N THR A 136 -26.58 -11.54 -2.17
CA THR A 136 -26.98 -10.38 -2.97
C THR A 136 -27.54 -10.78 -4.33
N TYR A 137 -26.88 -11.69 -5.05
CA TYR A 137 -27.34 -12.15 -6.36
C TYR A 137 -28.60 -13.03 -6.26
N GLY A 138 -28.70 -13.88 -5.24
CA GLY A 138 -29.88 -14.68 -4.97
C GLY A 138 -31.10 -13.82 -4.65
N TYR A 139 -30.92 -12.78 -3.83
CA TYR A 139 -31.96 -11.79 -3.58
C TYR A 139 -32.45 -11.12 -4.88
N PHE A 140 -31.54 -10.71 -5.75
CA PHE A 140 -31.87 -10.13 -7.03
C PHE A 140 -32.64 -11.10 -7.94
N PHE A 141 -32.21 -12.36 -8.02
CA PHE A 141 -32.88 -13.40 -8.81
C PHE A 141 -34.33 -13.61 -8.36
N ILE A 142 -34.57 -13.70 -7.05
CA ILE A 142 -35.92 -13.83 -6.50
C ILE A 142 -36.75 -12.59 -6.81
N CYS A 143 -36.19 -11.39 -6.70
CA CYS A 143 -36.89 -10.14 -7.02
C CYS A 143 -37.25 -10.05 -8.51
N LEU A 144 -36.38 -10.54 -9.40
CA LEU A 144 -36.60 -10.52 -10.83
C LEU A 144 -37.86 -11.33 -11.20
N ILE A 145 -38.07 -12.49 -10.57
CA ILE A 145 -39.25 -13.33 -10.79
C ILE A 145 -40.46 -12.82 -9.99
N GLY A 146 -40.26 -12.55 -8.70
CA GLY A 146 -41.35 -12.28 -7.76
C GLY A 146 -41.98 -10.89 -7.87
N ARG A 147 -41.29 -9.93 -8.51
CA ARG A 147 -41.79 -8.56 -8.72
C ARG A 147 -42.17 -8.25 -10.16
N GLN A 148 -42.35 -9.29 -10.98
CA GLN A 148 -42.96 -9.11 -12.30
C GLN A 148 -44.40 -8.59 -12.14
N PRO A 149 -44.78 -7.53 -12.88
CA PRO A 149 -46.16 -7.07 -12.89
C PRO A 149 -47.07 -8.17 -13.45
N LYS A 150 -48.23 -8.38 -12.83
CA LYS A 150 -49.24 -9.28 -13.38
C LYS A 150 -49.81 -8.63 -14.63
N LEU A 151 -49.69 -9.29 -15.78
CA LEU A 151 -50.21 -8.83 -17.06
C LEU A 151 -51.75 -8.92 -17.04
N ASP A 152 -52.42 -7.91 -16.51
CA ASP A 152 -53.82 -7.66 -16.83
C ASP A 152 -53.90 -6.67 -18.00
N GLN A 153 -54.55 -7.09 -19.07
CA GLN A 153 -54.59 -6.40 -20.37
C GLN A 153 -55.25 -5.02 -20.26
N LYS A 154 -56.08 -4.79 -19.23
CA LYS A 154 -56.73 -3.51 -18.90
C LYS A 154 -55.87 -2.55 -18.07
N SER A 155 -54.88 -3.05 -17.33
CA SER A 155 -54.03 -2.25 -16.44
C SER A 155 -52.79 -1.70 -17.16
N MET A 156 -52.35 -2.35 -18.24
CA MET A 156 -51.18 -1.96 -19.03
C MET A 156 -51.30 -0.60 -19.74
N GLU A 157 -52.52 -0.11 -20.01
CA GLU A 157 -52.73 1.19 -20.68
C GLU A 157 -52.60 2.40 -19.74
N THR A 158 -52.67 2.20 -18.42
CA THR A 158 -52.89 3.31 -17.46
C THR A 158 -51.69 3.57 -16.55
N GLU A 159 -50.78 2.61 -16.34
CA GLU A 159 -49.68 2.77 -15.39
C GLU A 159 -48.29 2.56 -16.03
N ILE A 160 -47.57 3.66 -16.21
CA ILE A 160 -46.14 3.68 -16.61
C ILE A 160 -45.27 2.82 -15.65
N THR A 161 -45.71 2.66 -14.39
CA THR A 161 -45.10 1.83 -13.36
C THR A 161 -45.08 0.33 -13.71
N ILE A 162 -45.92 -0.12 -14.65
CA ILE A 162 -45.98 -1.52 -15.11
C ILE A 162 -44.85 -1.84 -16.08
N LEU A 163 -44.39 -0.86 -16.88
CA LEU A 163 -43.36 -1.11 -17.89
C LEU A 163 -41.95 -1.20 -17.28
N PHE A 164 -41.71 -0.48 -16.18
CA PHE A 164 -40.39 -0.43 -15.53
C PHE A 164 -40.50 -0.38 -13.99
N PRO A 165 -39.92 -1.35 -13.26
CA PRO A 165 -40.05 -1.43 -11.81
C PRO A 165 -39.06 -0.49 -11.09
N ILE A 166 -39.35 0.82 -11.07
CA ILE A 166 -38.48 1.89 -10.54
C ILE A 166 -37.92 1.58 -9.16
N PHE A 167 -38.76 1.19 -8.19
CA PHE A 167 -38.32 0.91 -6.81
C PHE A 167 -37.41 -0.32 -6.71
N THR A 168 -37.68 -1.36 -7.51
CA THR A 168 -36.84 -2.56 -7.54
C THR A 168 -35.47 -2.23 -8.14
N THR A 169 -35.44 -1.38 -9.18
CA THR A 169 -34.19 -0.88 -9.76
C THR A 169 -33.37 -0.09 -8.73
N PHE A 170 -33.96 0.84 -7.98
CA PHE A 170 -33.24 1.55 -6.92
C PHE A 170 -32.71 0.59 -5.85
N GLN A 171 -33.53 -0.36 -5.41
CA GLN A 171 -33.11 -1.36 -4.42
C GLN A 171 -31.93 -2.21 -4.91
N MET A 172 -31.92 -2.58 -6.19
CA MET A 172 -30.79 -3.26 -6.82
C MET A 172 -29.54 -2.39 -6.86
N LEU A 173 -29.66 -1.12 -7.25
CA LEU A 173 -28.54 -0.18 -7.25
C LEU A 173 -27.92 -0.04 -5.87
N PHE A 174 -28.73 0.03 -4.80
CA PHE A 174 -28.23 0.09 -3.43
C PHE A 174 -27.49 -1.18 -3.02
N TYR A 175 -28.07 -2.37 -3.19
CA TYR A 175 -27.42 -3.61 -2.75
C TYR A 175 -26.20 -4.00 -3.60
N LEU A 176 -26.29 -3.85 -4.92
CA LEU A 176 -25.15 -4.09 -5.82
C LEU A 176 -24.08 -3.02 -5.63
N GLY A 177 -24.47 -1.76 -5.44
CA GLY A 177 -23.54 -0.67 -5.12
C GLY A 177 -22.79 -0.95 -3.82
N TRP A 178 -23.48 -1.39 -2.78
CA TRP A 178 -22.85 -1.73 -1.50
C TRP A 178 -21.90 -2.93 -1.63
N LEU A 179 -22.31 -3.99 -2.35
CA LEU A 179 -21.42 -5.11 -2.68
C LEU A 179 -20.17 -4.64 -3.43
N LYS A 180 -20.34 -3.74 -4.41
CA LYS A 180 -19.25 -3.20 -5.22
C LYS A 180 -18.27 -2.38 -4.39
N VAL A 181 -18.75 -1.52 -3.48
CA VAL A 181 -17.91 -0.79 -2.54
C VAL A 181 -17.03 -1.76 -1.74
N GLY A 182 -17.61 -2.85 -1.22
CA GLY A 182 -16.84 -3.88 -0.51
C GLY A 182 -15.79 -4.58 -1.38
N GLN A 183 -16.11 -4.83 -2.66
CA GLN A 183 -15.17 -5.44 -3.61
C GLN A 183 -13.98 -4.54 -3.93
N PHE A 184 -14.22 -3.24 -4.16
CA PHE A 184 -13.15 -2.27 -4.46
C PHE A 184 -12.21 -2.08 -3.27
N LEU A 185 -12.74 -1.99 -2.05
CA LEU A 185 -11.94 -1.83 -0.84
C LEU A 185 -11.14 -3.09 -0.45
N MET A 186 -11.40 -4.23 -1.08
CA MET A 186 -10.73 -5.49 -0.76
C MET A 186 -9.26 -5.54 -1.23
N ASN A 187 -8.91 -4.79 -2.29
CA ASN A 187 -7.52 -4.66 -2.75
C ASN A 187 -7.17 -3.19 -3.07
N PRO A 188 -6.88 -2.38 -2.05
CA PRO A 188 -6.70 -0.93 -2.22
C PRO A 188 -5.33 -0.53 -2.83
N PHE A 189 -4.51 -1.50 -3.23
CA PHE A 189 -3.18 -1.31 -3.82
C PHE A 189 -3.11 -1.73 -5.31
N GLY A 190 -4.27 -1.93 -5.93
CA GLY A 190 -4.41 -2.27 -7.34
C GLY A 190 -4.15 -1.09 -8.28
N GLU A 191 -4.92 -1.06 -9.36
CA GLU A 191 -4.83 -0.04 -10.41
C GLU A 191 -6.12 0.75 -10.59
N ASP A 192 -7.13 0.53 -9.74
CA ASP A 192 -8.40 1.23 -9.83
C ASP A 192 -8.21 2.72 -9.49
N ASP A 193 -9.09 3.58 -9.99
CA ASP A 193 -8.94 5.05 -9.86
C ASP A 193 -8.92 5.51 -8.39
N ASP A 194 -9.61 4.76 -7.52
CA ASP A 194 -9.73 5.00 -6.08
C ASP A 194 -8.61 4.33 -5.24
N ASP A 195 -7.72 3.57 -5.87
CA ASP A 195 -6.62 2.90 -5.16
C ASP A 195 -5.55 3.90 -4.69
N PHE A 196 -4.87 3.55 -3.59
CA PHE A 196 -3.87 4.42 -2.94
C PHE A 196 -2.68 4.81 -3.83
N GLY A 197 -2.51 4.19 -5.01
CA GLY A 197 -1.39 4.38 -5.92
C GLY A 197 -1.17 5.81 -6.43
N GLN A 198 -2.12 6.75 -6.30
CA GLN A 198 -1.91 8.15 -6.67
C GLN A 198 -0.92 8.87 -5.75
N PHE A 199 -0.75 8.41 -4.50
CA PHE A 199 0.15 9.04 -3.52
C PHE A 199 1.64 8.83 -3.82
N ASN A 200 2.01 7.77 -4.54
CA ASN A 200 3.42 7.41 -4.73
C ASN A 200 4.21 8.45 -5.53
N ALA A 201 3.71 8.92 -6.68
CA ALA A 201 4.51 9.81 -7.54
C ALA A 201 4.94 11.13 -6.85
N ARG A 202 4.06 11.71 -6.00
CA ARG A 202 4.37 12.94 -5.24
C ARG A 202 5.26 12.68 -4.05
N ILE A 203 5.07 11.59 -3.30
CA ILE A 203 5.93 11.23 -2.16
C ILE A 203 7.35 10.95 -2.63
N TRP A 204 7.53 10.22 -3.73
CA TRP A 204 8.86 9.99 -4.32
C TRP A 204 9.54 11.29 -4.71
N LYS A 205 8.78 12.23 -5.29
CA LYS A 205 9.31 13.56 -5.64
C LYS A 205 9.68 14.35 -4.39
N LEU A 206 8.86 14.34 -3.35
CA LEU A 206 9.15 15.01 -2.07
C LEU A 206 10.34 14.40 -1.32
N MET A 207 10.51 13.07 -1.33
CA MET A 207 11.66 12.40 -0.70
C MET A 207 12.96 12.72 -1.44
N ILE A 208 12.94 12.79 -2.76
CA ILE A 208 14.12 13.17 -3.57
C ILE A 208 14.42 14.69 -3.45
N PHE A 209 13.40 15.55 -3.37
CA PHE A 209 13.60 17.00 -3.29
C PHE A 209 13.94 17.51 -1.88
N LEU A 210 13.59 16.78 -0.81
CA LEU A 210 14.07 17.08 0.55
C LEU A 210 15.54 16.70 0.77
N GLU A 211 16.16 16.04 -0.22
CA GLU A 211 17.58 15.64 -0.22
C GLU A 211 18.50 16.62 -0.99
N MET A 212 17.94 17.67 -1.61
CA MET A 212 18.67 18.83 -2.17
C MET A 212 18.63 20.02 -1.22
#